data_AF-A0A1G8P3U0-F1
#
_entry.id   AF-A0A1G8P3U0-F1
#
_cell.length_a   1.000
_cell.length_b   1.000
_cell.length_c   1.000
_cell.angle_alpha   90.00
_cell.angle_beta   90.00
_cell.angle_gamma   90.00
#
_symmetry.space_group_name_H-M   'P 1'
#
loop_
_entity.id
_entity.type
_entity.pdbx_description
1 polymer ?
#
loop_
_entity_poly.entity_id
_entity_poly.type
_entity_poly.pdbx_seq_one_letter_code
_entity_poly.pdbx_strand_id
1 'polypeptide(L)'
;MTLSPAIWESLVAETQFAAELTLTGLRRLCSVPAEFELAPWYGKDLNYALHVGMHSYSSGLERLCKLAIACNNYATTGEFPNLRKYSHKIGDLLDAVEELTPPPSSPGTAERKKKHLSRPSDPLDPDLTKTIERFANGAGRYEHLDSLWNDSAEVNTYNEWSALAARVSLPEEVRRLISLKEASAYAMGAELSEVGLESTAASVMEDLTTPTYEPSVGVVLSLHRQARWVATSLDIATYYTTQDLPLLGEVVSSTFIHTSADFFNYHIARLSDDVTIEEELHVAFERIRAREEEPDDDDVDCGNPN
;
A
#
# COMPACT_ATOMS: atom_id res chain seq x y z
N MET A 1 -27.83 24.92 -2.47
CA MET A 1 -26.83 25.95 -2.13
C MET A 1 -25.58 25.52 -2.87
N THR A 2 -25.09 26.27 -3.85
CA THR A 2 -23.97 25.82 -4.69
C THR A 2 -22.66 25.89 -3.92
N LEU A 3 -21.87 24.83 -3.92
CA LEU A 3 -20.53 24.81 -3.32
C LEU A 3 -19.67 25.90 -3.96
N SER A 4 -18.84 26.61 -3.18
CA SER A 4 -17.92 27.57 -3.79
C SER A 4 -16.80 26.83 -4.56
N PRO A 5 -16.29 27.39 -5.67
CA PRO A 5 -15.21 26.76 -6.44
C PRO A 5 -13.98 26.41 -5.60
N ALA A 6 -13.61 27.27 -4.65
CA ALA A 6 -12.47 27.04 -3.77
C ALA A 6 -12.65 25.82 -2.84
N ILE A 7 -13.87 25.57 -2.34
CA ILE A 7 -14.15 24.39 -1.51
C ILE A 7 -14.08 23.13 -2.39
N TRP A 8 -14.64 23.20 -3.59
CA TRP A 8 -14.62 22.09 -4.55
C TRP A 8 -13.19 21.67 -4.89
N GLU A 9 -12.34 22.63 -5.25
CA GLU A 9 -10.91 22.39 -5.56
C GLU A 9 -10.17 21.82 -4.36
N SER A 10 -10.44 22.34 -3.16
CA SER A 10 -9.83 21.85 -1.92
C SER A 10 -10.20 20.38 -1.64
N LEU A 11 -11.46 19.99 -1.86
CA LEU A 11 -11.90 18.61 -1.68
C LEU A 11 -11.21 17.65 -2.66
N VAL A 12 -11.07 18.04 -3.92
CA VAL A 12 -10.37 17.23 -4.94
C VAL A 12 -8.90 17.08 -4.59
N ALA A 13 -8.20 18.19 -4.32
CA ALA A 13 -6.78 18.19 -3.99
C ALA A 13 -6.49 17.39 -2.71
N GLU A 14 -7.31 17.56 -1.68
CA GLU A 14 -7.17 16.82 -0.42
C GLU A 14 -7.42 15.32 -0.62
N THR A 15 -8.34 14.94 -1.50
CA THR A 15 -8.60 13.53 -1.84
C THR A 15 -7.44 12.91 -2.61
N GLN A 16 -6.87 13.62 -3.59
CA GLN A 16 -5.69 13.17 -4.32
C GLN A 16 -4.51 12.96 -3.36
N PHE A 17 -4.24 13.94 -2.50
CA PHE A 17 -3.18 13.86 -1.51
C PHE A 17 -3.37 12.71 -0.52
N ALA A 18 -4.59 12.51 -0.02
CA ALA A 18 -4.91 11.41 0.88
C ALA A 18 -4.69 10.05 0.20
N ALA A 19 -5.14 9.90 -1.05
CA ALA A 19 -4.97 8.68 -1.81
C ALA A 19 -3.50 8.35 -2.10
N GLU A 20 -2.71 9.35 -2.52
CA GLU A 20 -1.27 9.20 -2.77
C GLU A 20 -0.50 8.81 -1.51
N LEU A 21 -0.80 9.45 -0.37
CA LEU A 21 -0.18 9.11 0.90
C LEU A 21 -0.51 7.69 1.35
N THR A 22 -1.79 7.31 1.29
CA THR A 22 -2.22 5.96 1.66
C THR A 22 -1.55 4.92 0.77
N LEU A 23 -1.53 5.12 -0.55
CA LEU A 23 -0.88 4.20 -1.49
C LEU A 23 0.63 4.10 -1.26
N THR A 24 1.30 5.24 -1.04
CA THR A 24 2.74 5.28 -0.74
C THR A 24 3.04 4.51 0.54
N GLY A 25 2.20 4.67 1.57
CA GLY A 25 2.30 3.93 2.81
C GLY A 25 2.18 2.42 2.59
N LEU A 26 1.12 1.97 1.91
CA LEU A 26 0.89 0.55 1.61
C LEU A 26 2.05 -0.08 0.83
N ARG A 27 2.60 0.62 -0.18
CA ARG A 27 3.76 0.17 -0.96
C ARG A 27 4.99 -0.03 -0.10
N ARG A 28 5.37 0.99 0.68
CA ARG A 28 6.59 0.93 1.51
C ARG A 28 6.51 -0.14 2.58
N LEU A 29 5.33 -0.34 3.17
CA LEU A 29 5.12 -1.34 4.22
C LEU A 29 5.28 -2.78 3.72
N CYS A 30 5.11 -3.04 2.41
CA CYS A 30 5.39 -4.36 1.83
C CYS A 30 6.88 -4.75 1.93
N SER A 31 7.78 -3.77 2.05
CA SER A 31 9.24 -3.96 2.09
C SER A 31 9.81 -4.05 3.51
N VAL A 32 8.95 -4.15 4.53
CA VAL A 32 9.41 -4.32 5.91
C VAL A 32 9.64 -5.81 6.21
N PRO A 33 10.83 -6.25 6.64
CA PRO A 33 11.07 -7.64 7.00
C PRO A 33 10.35 -8.00 8.30
N ALA A 34 9.74 -9.18 8.37
CA ALA A 34 9.08 -9.66 9.59
C ALA A 34 9.99 -10.52 10.48
N GLU A 35 11.12 -11.00 9.96
CA GLU A 35 12.07 -11.85 10.68
C GLU A 35 13.37 -11.07 10.95
N PHE A 36 13.73 -10.98 12.24
CA PHE A 36 14.93 -10.28 12.70
C PHE A 36 16.23 -10.93 12.20
N GLU A 37 16.20 -12.23 11.91
CA GLU A 37 17.37 -13.01 11.45
C GLU A 37 17.74 -12.73 9.99
N LEU A 38 16.76 -12.35 9.16
CA LEU A 38 16.97 -12.11 7.72
C LEU A 38 17.58 -10.73 7.42
N ALA A 39 17.46 -9.78 8.35
CA ALA A 39 18.09 -8.48 8.24
C ALA A 39 18.33 -7.91 9.64
N PRO A 40 19.59 -7.81 10.11
CA PRO A 40 19.87 -7.06 11.32
C PRO A 40 19.27 -5.66 11.14
N TRP A 41 18.48 -5.23 12.12
CA TRP A 41 17.71 -3.97 12.13
C TRP A 41 18.55 -2.67 12.04
N TYR A 42 19.83 -2.83 11.70
CA TYR A 42 20.83 -1.80 11.44
C TYR A 42 20.88 -1.36 9.96
N GLY A 43 20.12 -2.01 9.07
CA GLY A 43 19.91 -1.53 7.70
C GLY A 43 19.08 -0.25 7.70
N LYS A 44 19.71 0.90 7.41
CA LYS A 44 19.07 2.24 7.42
C LYS A 44 17.78 2.29 6.58
N ASP A 45 17.71 1.49 5.52
CA ASP A 45 16.60 1.53 4.56
C ASP A 45 15.34 0.80 5.05
N LEU A 46 15.47 -0.21 5.92
CA LEU A 46 14.32 -0.99 6.41
C LEU A 46 13.55 -0.26 7.51
N ASN A 47 14.26 0.42 8.41
CA ASN A 47 13.65 1.30 9.41
C ASN A 47 12.97 2.49 8.71
N TYR A 48 13.60 3.01 7.66
CA TYR A 48 13.02 4.06 6.84
C TYR A 48 11.72 3.60 6.16
N ALA A 49 11.68 2.38 5.61
CA ALA A 49 10.47 1.82 4.99
C ALA A 49 9.31 1.72 6.00
N LEU A 50 9.55 1.20 7.21
CA LEU A 50 8.51 1.07 8.24
C LEU A 50 8.01 2.44 8.70
N HIS A 51 8.92 3.34 9.12
CA HIS A 51 8.53 4.63 9.69
C HIS A 51 7.84 5.53 8.66
N VAL A 52 8.38 5.64 7.45
CA VAL A 52 7.72 6.43 6.40
C VAL A 52 6.45 5.74 5.92
N GLY A 53 6.45 4.42 5.80
CA GLY A 53 5.26 3.65 5.43
C GLY A 53 4.10 3.89 6.40
N MET A 54 4.36 3.76 7.70
CA MET A 54 3.40 4.03 8.78
C MET A 54 2.97 5.49 8.81
N HIS A 55 3.89 6.43 8.62
CA HIS A 55 3.58 7.86 8.57
C HIS A 55 2.64 8.21 7.40
N SER A 56 3.00 7.77 6.19
CA SER A 56 2.22 8.00 4.98
C SER A 56 0.85 7.33 5.07
N TYR A 57 0.78 6.07 5.51
CA TYR A 57 -0.48 5.36 5.64
C TYR A 57 -1.39 6.00 6.69
N SER A 58 -0.90 6.21 7.93
CA SER A 58 -1.71 6.79 9.02
C SER A 58 -2.25 8.17 8.64
N SER A 59 -1.42 9.02 8.04
CA SER A 59 -1.81 10.37 7.63
C SER A 59 -2.78 10.35 6.45
N GLY A 60 -2.59 9.47 5.47
CA GLY A 60 -3.50 9.29 4.34
C GLY A 60 -4.86 8.74 4.78
N LEU A 61 -4.88 7.70 5.62
CA LEU A 61 -6.10 7.11 6.16
C LEU A 61 -6.89 8.12 7.00
N GLU A 62 -6.21 8.88 7.86
CA GLU A 62 -6.84 9.95 8.66
C GLU A 62 -7.58 10.96 7.75
N ARG A 63 -6.93 11.40 6.67
CA ARG A 63 -7.50 12.32 5.70
C ARG A 63 -8.67 11.71 4.93
N LEU A 64 -8.55 10.45 4.47
CA LEU A 64 -9.64 9.73 3.81
C LEU A 64 -10.88 9.62 4.72
N CYS A 65 -10.70 9.26 5.99
CA CYS A 65 -11.81 9.17 6.94
C CYS A 65 -12.47 10.55 7.15
N LYS A 66 -11.65 11.59 7.35
CA LYS A 66 -12.15 12.96 7.51
C LYS A 66 -12.91 13.44 6.27
N LEU A 67 -12.43 13.15 5.06
CA LEU A 67 -13.12 13.45 3.81
C LEU A 67 -14.47 12.73 3.73
N ALA A 68 -14.50 11.43 4.04
CA ALA A 68 -15.73 10.64 4.03
C ALA A 68 -16.78 11.23 4.99
N ILE A 69 -16.38 11.53 6.24
CA ILE A 69 -17.27 12.13 7.25
C ILE A 69 -17.72 13.53 6.83
N ALA A 70 -16.80 14.38 6.35
CA ALA A 70 -17.09 15.74 5.92
C ALA A 70 -18.10 15.78 4.77
N CYS A 71 -17.84 14.99 3.72
CA CYS A 71 -18.69 14.94 2.53
C CYS A 71 -20.05 14.33 2.85
N ASN A 72 -20.10 13.28 3.66
CA ASN A 72 -21.37 12.67 4.07
C ASN A 72 -22.23 13.64 4.90
N ASN A 73 -21.63 14.33 5.88
CA ASN A 73 -22.34 15.31 6.68
C ASN A 73 -22.84 16.50 5.83
N TYR A 74 -22.03 16.95 4.86
CA TYR A 74 -22.47 17.99 3.93
C TYR A 74 -23.63 17.50 3.04
N ALA A 75 -23.53 16.29 2.50
CA ALA A 75 -24.58 15.72 1.65
C ALA A 75 -25.92 15.53 2.39
N THR A 76 -25.88 15.29 3.70
CA THR A 76 -27.06 15.03 4.55
C THR A 76 -27.62 16.30 5.21
N THR A 77 -26.76 17.21 5.65
CA THR A 77 -27.17 18.39 6.45
C THR A 77 -26.93 19.73 5.74
N GLY A 78 -26.11 19.77 4.70
CA GLY A 78 -25.69 20.98 4.00
C GLY A 78 -24.53 21.74 4.66
N GLU A 79 -23.93 21.19 5.72
CA GLU A 79 -22.83 21.82 6.47
C GLU A 79 -21.63 20.89 6.62
N PHE A 80 -20.42 21.45 6.70
CA PHE A 80 -19.21 20.68 7.01
C PHE A 80 -18.96 20.66 8.53
N PRO A 81 -18.71 19.47 9.13
CA PRO A 81 -18.51 19.35 10.57
C PRO A 81 -17.08 19.74 10.98
N ASN A 82 -16.89 20.10 12.25
CA ASN A 82 -15.55 20.29 12.81
C ASN A 82 -14.91 18.93 13.14
N LEU A 83 -13.86 18.58 12.38
CA LEU A 83 -13.16 17.30 12.50
C LEU A 83 -11.86 17.35 13.31
N ARG A 84 -11.54 18.49 13.96
CA ARG A 84 -10.31 18.63 14.76
C ARG A 84 -10.27 17.68 15.96
N LYS A 85 -11.43 17.28 16.49
CA LYS A 85 -11.54 16.33 17.61
C LYS A 85 -10.96 14.94 17.32
N TYR A 86 -10.80 14.61 16.03
CA TYR A 86 -10.33 13.32 15.54
C TYR A 86 -8.83 13.29 15.19
N SER A 87 -8.09 14.39 15.38
CA SER A 87 -6.66 14.42 15.01
C SER A 87 -5.87 13.32 15.73
N HIS A 88 -5.23 12.45 14.95
CA HIS A 88 -4.45 11.29 15.41
C HIS A 88 -5.25 10.20 16.16
N LYS A 89 -6.59 10.23 16.06
CA LYS A 89 -7.48 9.22 16.64
C LYS A 89 -8.08 8.36 15.53
N ILE A 90 -7.30 7.41 15.04
CA ILE A 90 -7.68 6.55 13.92
C ILE A 90 -8.87 5.66 14.28
N GLY A 91 -8.91 5.10 15.50
CA GLY A 91 -10.04 4.31 15.97
C GLY A 91 -11.35 5.10 15.94
N ASP A 92 -11.36 6.28 16.59
CA ASP A 92 -12.53 7.18 16.60
C ASP A 92 -12.98 7.59 15.19
N LEU A 93 -12.05 7.73 14.24
CA LEU A 93 -12.35 8.03 12.83
C LEU A 93 -13.02 6.86 12.12
N LEU A 94 -12.49 5.65 12.30
CA LEU A 94 -13.08 4.45 11.71
C LEU A 94 -14.47 4.20 12.28
N ASP A 95 -14.65 4.36 13.59
CA ASP A 95 -15.97 4.25 14.24
C ASP A 95 -16.94 5.29 13.67
N ALA A 96 -16.52 6.54 13.49
CA ALA A 96 -17.34 7.58 12.88
C ALA A 96 -17.67 7.31 11.39
N VAL A 97 -16.79 6.62 10.64
CA VAL A 97 -17.08 6.18 9.26
C VAL A 97 -18.13 5.06 9.25
N GLU A 98 -18.08 4.15 10.23
CA GLU A 98 -19.05 3.06 10.38
C GLU A 98 -20.47 3.55 10.68
N GLU A 99 -20.59 4.68 11.37
CA GLU A 99 -21.87 5.33 11.69
C GLU A 99 -22.47 6.14 10.52
N LEU A 100 -21.77 6.28 9.39
CA LEU A 100 -22.25 7.08 8.26
C LEU A 100 -23.49 6.44 7.62
N THR A 101 -24.53 7.25 7.46
CA THR A 101 -25.73 6.84 6.72
C THR A 101 -25.62 7.30 5.27
N PRO A 102 -26.01 6.48 4.29
CA PRO A 102 -26.02 6.91 2.90
C PRO A 102 -26.90 8.16 2.71
N PRO A 103 -26.46 9.17 1.94
CA PRO A 103 -27.25 10.37 1.72
C PRO A 103 -28.62 10.05 1.09
N PRO A 104 -29.72 10.72 1.50
CA PRO A 104 -31.08 10.43 1.01
C PRO A 104 -31.26 10.56 -0.51
N SER A 105 -30.43 11.39 -1.15
CA SER A 105 -30.45 11.66 -2.58
C SER A 105 -29.52 10.76 -3.40
N SER A 106 -28.83 9.80 -2.77
CA SER A 106 -27.95 8.88 -3.49
C SER A 106 -28.79 7.98 -4.43
N PRO A 107 -28.41 7.83 -5.72
CA PRO A 107 -29.16 7.02 -6.70
C PRO A 107 -29.15 5.50 -6.42
N GLY A 108 -28.73 5.08 -5.22
CA GLY A 108 -28.52 3.70 -4.83
C GLY A 108 -27.09 3.24 -5.11
N THR A 109 -26.62 2.30 -4.29
CA THR A 109 -25.28 1.72 -4.43
C THR A 109 -25.27 0.64 -5.51
N ALA A 110 -24.35 0.73 -6.48
CA ALA A 110 -24.08 -0.39 -7.39
C ALA A 110 -23.69 -1.65 -6.61
N GLU A 111 -24.19 -2.83 -6.99
CA GLU A 111 -23.96 -4.09 -6.26
C GLU A 111 -22.48 -4.36 -5.96
N ARG A 112 -21.57 -4.03 -6.89
CA ARG A 112 -20.12 -4.19 -6.72
C ARG A 112 -19.54 -3.41 -5.54
N LYS A 113 -20.17 -2.29 -5.15
CA LYS A 113 -19.73 -1.41 -4.05
C LYS A 113 -20.38 -1.78 -2.72
N LYS A 114 -21.57 -2.41 -2.72
CA LYS A 114 -22.29 -2.81 -1.49
C LYS A 114 -21.45 -3.71 -0.57
N LYS A 115 -20.69 -4.64 -1.15
CA LYS A 115 -19.78 -5.54 -0.41
C LYS A 115 -18.61 -4.85 0.30
N HIS A 116 -18.40 -3.55 0.06
CA HIS A 116 -17.31 -2.76 0.62
C HIS A 116 -17.79 -1.61 1.50
N LEU A 117 -19.06 -1.62 1.92
CA LEU A 117 -19.63 -0.58 2.79
C LEU A 117 -19.60 -0.91 4.28
N SER A 118 -19.43 -2.19 4.61
CA SER A 118 -19.22 -2.61 5.98
C SER A 118 -17.73 -2.54 6.32
N ARG A 119 -17.44 -2.14 7.56
CA ARG A 119 -16.10 -2.27 8.13
C ARG A 119 -15.60 -3.69 7.92
N PRO A 120 -14.37 -3.87 7.41
CA PRO A 120 -13.82 -5.21 7.23
C PRO A 120 -13.66 -5.89 8.59
N SER A 121 -14.14 -7.13 8.72
CA SER A 121 -13.78 -7.98 9.84
C SER A 121 -12.38 -8.51 9.60
N ASP A 122 -11.41 -7.96 10.35
CA ASP A 122 -10.01 -8.28 10.19
C ASP A 122 -9.45 -9.01 11.43
N PRO A 123 -8.81 -10.18 11.28
CA PRO A 123 -8.20 -10.89 12.40
C PRO A 123 -7.06 -10.12 13.10
N LEU A 124 -6.51 -9.08 12.46
CA LEU A 124 -5.49 -8.24 13.07
C LEU A 124 -6.08 -7.14 13.96
N ASP A 125 -7.35 -6.79 13.77
CA ASP A 125 -8.02 -5.81 14.61
C ASP A 125 -8.45 -6.43 15.96
N PRO A 126 -8.39 -5.67 17.07
CA PRO A 126 -8.14 -4.23 17.14
C PRO A 126 -6.65 -3.83 17.20
N ASP A 127 -5.73 -4.79 17.23
CA ASP A 127 -4.31 -4.50 17.48
C ASP A 127 -3.67 -3.70 16.33
N LEU A 128 -4.04 -4.01 15.08
CA LEU A 128 -3.60 -3.23 13.91
C LEU A 128 -3.97 -1.75 14.05
N THR A 129 -5.25 -1.47 14.29
CA THR A 129 -5.74 -0.10 14.49
C THR A 129 -5.01 0.61 15.63
N LYS A 130 -4.76 -0.08 16.75
CA LYS A 130 -4.01 0.47 17.89
C LYS A 130 -2.56 0.79 17.52
N THR A 131 -1.87 -0.07 16.77
CA THR A 131 -0.50 0.19 16.32
C THR A 131 -0.43 1.40 15.37
N ILE A 132 -1.37 1.52 14.42
CA ILE A 132 -1.45 2.70 13.55
C ILE A 132 -1.73 3.98 14.38
N GLU A 133 -2.66 3.93 15.33
CA GLU A 133 -3.02 5.07 16.16
C GLU A 133 -1.89 5.49 17.12
N ARG A 134 -1.22 4.53 17.76
CA ARG A 134 -0.04 4.77 18.60
C ARG A 134 1.06 5.47 17.81
N PHE A 135 1.29 5.03 16.57
CA PHE A 135 2.23 5.68 15.67
C PHE A 135 1.77 7.09 15.28
N ALA A 136 0.49 7.28 14.93
CA ALA A 136 -0.07 8.58 14.58
C ALA A 136 0.07 9.62 15.71
N ASN A 137 -0.10 9.19 16.96
CA ASN A 137 0.04 10.02 18.17
C ASN A 137 1.48 10.36 18.56
N GLY A 138 2.48 9.89 17.80
CA GLY A 138 3.89 10.24 18.00
C GLY A 138 4.69 9.23 18.82
N ALA A 139 4.04 8.35 19.59
CA ALA A 139 4.73 7.36 20.42
C ALA A 139 5.62 6.41 19.60
N GLY A 140 5.18 6.02 18.39
CA GLY A 140 6.02 5.25 17.46
C GLY A 140 6.92 6.10 16.55
N ARG A 141 6.60 7.39 16.32
CA ARG A 141 7.34 8.26 15.39
C ARG A 141 8.63 8.80 15.99
N TYR A 142 8.65 9.02 17.29
CA TYR A 142 9.75 9.66 18.00
C TYR A 142 10.56 8.69 18.86
N GLU A 143 10.20 7.40 18.91
CA GLU A 143 10.86 6.39 19.76
C GLU A 143 12.39 6.36 19.59
N HIS A 144 12.89 6.56 18.37
CA HIS A 144 14.32 6.64 18.10
C HIS A 144 14.96 7.92 18.61
N LEU A 145 14.31 9.07 18.42
CA LEU A 145 14.80 10.33 18.99
C LEU A 145 14.77 10.28 20.51
N ASP A 146 13.75 9.63 21.08
CA ASP A 146 13.63 9.44 22.52
C ASP A 146 14.74 8.56 23.09
N SER A 147 15.10 7.50 22.35
CA SER A 147 16.23 6.64 22.71
C SER A 147 17.60 7.34 22.69
N LEU A 148 17.74 8.49 22.02
CA LEU A 148 19.00 9.25 22.02
C LEU A 148 19.29 9.95 23.36
N TRP A 149 18.26 10.25 24.15
CA TRP A 149 18.40 10.99 25.42
C TRP A 149 17.97 10.17 26.64
N ASN A 150 17.23 9.07 26.44
CA ASN A 150 16.79 8.17 27.48
C ASN A 150 17.04 6.71 27.08
N ASP A 151 18.06 6.08 27.67
CA ASP A 151 18.41 4.66 27.44
C ASP A 151 17.28 3.69 27.85
N SER A 152 16.30 4.14 28.63
CA SER A 152 15.10 3.38 28.99
C SER A 152 13.90 3.62 28.08
N ALA A 153 14.04 4.47 27.05
CA ALA A 153 12.97 4.71 26.09
C ALA A 153 12.69 3.44 25.28
N GLU A 154 11.41 3.12 25.16
CA GLU A 154 10.95 1.91 24.47
C GLU A 154 10.95 2.13 22.95
N VAL A 155 11.69 1.30 22.21
CA VAL A 155 11.66 1.23 20.75
C VAL A 155 10.92 -0.04 20.36
N ASN A 156 9.67 0.08 19.93
CA ASN A 156 8.76 -1.06 19.84
C ASN A 156 7.96 -1.10 18.53
N THR A 157 8.01 -0.06 17.69
CA THR A 157 7.22 -0.03 16.45
C THR A 157 7.50 -1.22 15.54
N TYR A 158 8.76 -1.68 15.48
CA TYR A 158 9.09 -2.90 14.76
C TYR A 158 8.48 -4.16 15.34
N ASN A 159 8.65 -4.36 16.65
CA ASN A 159 8.22 -5.60 17.29
C ASN A 159 6.70 -5.73 17.21
N GLU A 160 5.97 -4.62 17.33
CA GLU A 160 4.53 -4.57 17.07
C GLU A 160 4.20 -4.93 15.62
N TRP A 161 4.91 -4.36 14.64
CA TRP A 161 4.72 -4.69 13.23
C TRP A 161 4.99 -6.17 12.94
N SER A 162 6.12 -6.71 13.41
CA SER A 162 6.49 -8.11 13.25
C SER A 162 5.54 -9.06 13.96
N ALA A 163 5.02 -8.68 15.13
CA ALA A 163 4.00 -9.45 15.83
C ALA A 163 2.67 -9.51 15.06
N LEU A 164 2.28 -8.40 14.40
CA LEU A 164 1.14 -8.39 13.49
C LEU A 164 1.41 -9.26 12.26
N ALA A 165 2.58 -9.12 11.65
CA ALA A 165 2.99 -9.86 10.47
C ALA A 165 3.07 -11.38 10.73
N ALA A 166 3.49 -11.81 11.92
CA ALA A 166 3.53 -13.23 12.30
C ALA A 166 2.14 -13.90 12.38
N ARG A 167 1.05 -13.11 12.46
CA ARG A 167 -0.32 -13.62 12.59
C ARG A 167 -1.05 -13.75 11.25
N VAL A 168 -0.48 -13.24 10.17
CA VAL A 168 -1.16 -13.20 8.88
C VAL A 168 -0.94 -14.47 8.07
N SER A 169 -1.91 -14.77 7.20
CA SER A 169 -1.74 -15.72 6.12
C SER A 169 -2.11 -15.02 4.80
N LEU A 170 -1.30 -15.27 3.77
CA LEU A 170 -1.56 -14.75 2.44
C LEU A 170 -2.48 -15.68 1.63
N PRO A 171 -3.41 -15.13 0.83
CA PRO A 171 -4.06 -15.90 -0.22
C PRO A 171 -3.02 -16.47 -1.20
N GLU A 172 -3.27 -17.68 -1.69
CA GLU A 172 -2.37 -18.36 -2.63
C GLU A 172 -2.12 -17.55 -3.91
N GLU A 173 -3.16 -16.90 -4.42
CA GLU A 173 -3.05 -15.99 -5.56
C GLU A 173 -2.05 -14.84 -5.33
N VAL A 174 -2.03 -14.26 -4.13
CA VAL A 174 -1.09 -13.18 -3.79
C VAL A 174 0.33 -13.73 -3.66
N ARG A 175 0.51 -14.93 -3.10
CA ARG A 175 1.83 -15.57 -3.06
C ARG A 175 2.36 -15.82 -4.48
N ARG A 176 1.51 -16.34 -5.39
CA ARG A 176 1.88 -16.50 -6.80
C ARG A 176 2.33 -15.18 -7.41
N LEU A 177 1.60 -14.08 -7.18
CA LEU A 177 1.98 -12.75 -7.70
C LEU A 177 3.30 -12.22 -7.11
N ILE A 178 3.61 -12.53 -5.85
CA ILE A 178 4.92 -12.21 -5.24
C ILE A 178 6.02 -12.99 -5.97
N SER A 179 5.87 -14.30 -6.14
CA SER A 179 6.82 -15.12 -6.90
C SER A 179 6.98 -14.66 -8.33
N LEU A 180 5.89 -14.24 -8.99
CA LEU A 180 5.90 -13.75 -10.35
C LEU A 180 6.67 -12.43 -10.48
N LYS A 181 6.51 -11.52 -9.51
CA LYS A 181 7.29 -10.27 -9.42
C LYS A 181 8.78 -10.56 -9.28
N GLU A 182 9.16 -11.49 -8.40
CA GLU A 182 10.56 -11.86 -8.18
C GLU A 182 11.18 -12.51 -9.43
N ALA A 183 10.46 -13.44 -10.07
CA ALA A 183 10.89 -14.05 -11.32
C ALA A 183 11.05 -13.01 -12.45
N SER A 184 10.12 -12.05 -12.53
CA SER A 184 10.20 -10.91 -13.47
C SER A 184 11.41 -10.03 -13.23
N ALA A 185 11.70 -9.70 -11.97
CA ALA A 185 12.88 -8.93 -11.60
C ALA A 185 14.17 -9.65 -12.02
N TYR A 186 14.26 -10.95 -11.74
CA TYR A 186 15.42 -11.75 -12.12
C TYR A 186 15.58 -11.83 -13.65
N ALA A 187 14.53 -12.21 -14.37
CA ALA A 187 14.60 -12.40 -15.81
C ALA A 187 14.93 -11.10 -16.55
N MET A 188 14.30 -9.97 -16.17
CA MET A 188 14.62 -8.66 -16.73
C MET A 188 16.06 -8.26 -16.42
N GLY A 189 16.53 -8.47 -15.19
CA GLY A 189 17.91 -8.18 -14.81
C GLY A 189 18.92 -8.95 -15.66
N ALA A 190 18.72 -10.26 -15.83
CA ALA A 190 19.58 -11.12 -16.63
C ALA A 190 19.62 -10.69 -18.11
N GLU A 191 18.46 -10.41 -18.71
CA GLU A 191 18.39 -9.98 -20.12
C GLU A 191 19.00 -8.59 -20.33
N LEU A 192 18.84 -7.67 -19.38
CA LEU A 192 19.46 -6.34 -19.45
C LEU A 192 20.99 -6.41 -19.33
N SER A 193 21.49 -7.31 -18.48
CA SER A 193 22.93 -7.53 -18.33
C SER A 193 23.58 -8.09 -19.57
N GLU A 194 22.90 -8.99 -20.28
CA GLU A 194 23.39 -9.53 -21.54
C GLU A 194 23.66 -8.43 -22.59
N VAL A 195 22.77 -7.44 -22.68
CA VAL A 195 22.86 -6.37 -23.67
C VAL A 195 23.55 -5.10 -23.15
N GLY A 196 24.09 -5.13 -21.92
CA GLY A 196 24.79 -4.00 -21.30
C GLY A 196 23.91 -2.77 -21.04
N LEU A 197 22.62 -2.97 -20.76
CA LEU A 197 21.63 -1.91 -20.55
C LEU A 197 21.23 -1.68 -19.08
N GLU A 198 21.95 -2.26 -18.12
CA GLU A 198 21.60 -2.20 -16.69
C GLU A 198 21.49 -0.77 -16.18
N SER A 199 22.42 0.10 -16.58
CA SER A 199 22.40 1.51 -16.18
C SER A 199 21.23 2.28 -16.79
N THR A 200 20.82 1.92 -18.00
CA THR A 200 19.70 2.57 -18.71
C THR A 200 18.37 2.20 -18.07
N ALA A 201 18.27 0.97 -17.58
CA ALA A 201 17.07 0.44 -16.92
C ALA A 201 17.10 0.57 -15.40
N ALA A 202 18.11 1.22 -14.80
CA ALA A 202 18.35 1.22 -13.35
C ALA A 202 17.12 1.65 -12.53
N SER A 203 16.41 2.71 -12.95
CA SER A 203 15.21 3.18 -12.24
C SER A 203 14.04 2.20 -12.33
N VAL A 204 13.88 1.49 -13.45
CA VAL A 204 12.84 0.46 -13.60
C VAL A 204 13.18 -0.76 -12.75
N MET A 205 14.47 -1.13 -12.74
CA MET A 205 14.96 -2.25 -11.94
C MET A 205 14.88 -1.96 -10.45
N GLU A 206 15.16 -0.75 -9.98
CA GLU A 206 15.01 -0.37 -8.57
C GLU A 206 13.56 -0.56 -8.08
N ASP A 207 12.58 -0.12 -8.87
CA ASP A 207 11.17 -0.31 -8.58
C ASP A 207 10.78 -1.80 -8.56
N LEU A 208 11.25 -2.58 -9.54
CA LEU A 208 10.89 -4.00 -9.69
C LEU A 208 11.57 -4.90 -8.63
N THR A 209 12.81 -4.58 -8.28
CA THR A 209 13.63 -5.33 -7.30
C THR A 209 13.37 -4.93 -5.86
N THR A 210 12.54 -3.91 -5.62
CA THR A 210 12.13 -3.51 -4.27
C THR A 210 11.62 -4.73 -3.49
N PRO A 211 12.26 -5.09 -2.35
CA PRO A 211 11.91 -6.29 -1.60
C PRO A 211 10.44 -6.31 -1.19
N THR A 212 9.83 -7.49 -1.25
CA THR A 212 8.44 -7.71 -0.84
C THR A 212 8.40 -8.88 0.12
N TYR A 213 8.07 -8.62 1.38
CA TYR A 213 8.05 -9.65 2.41
C TYR A 213 6.63 -10.15 2.62
N GLU A 214 6.40 -11.44 2.34
CA GLU A 214 5.09 -12.08 2.43
C GLU A 214 4.31 -11.74 3.72
N PRO A 215 4.89 -11.85 4.93
CA PRO A 215 4.16 -11.52 6.16
C PRO A 215 3.71 -10.05 6.20
N SER A 216 4.56 -9.12 5.77
CA SER A 216 4.21 -7.70 5.71
C SER A 216 3.16 -7.40 4.66
N VAL A 217 3.16 -8.09 3.52
CA VAL A 217 2.08 -8.00 2.53
C VAL A 217 0.75 -8.37 3.17
N GLY A 218 0.69 -9.40 4.03
CA GLY A 218 -0.56 -9.77 4.69
C GLY A 218 -1.12 -8.66 5.60
N VAL A 219 -0.26 -7.96 6.32
CA VAL A 219 -0.65 -6.77 7.10
C VAL A 219 -1.12 -5.66 6.18
N VAL A 220 -0.39 -5.39 5.09
CA VAL A 220 -0.75 -4.37 4.09
C VAL A 220 -2.10 -4.66 3.44
N LEU A 221 -2.44 -5.92 3.14
CA LEU A 221 -3.75 -6.25 2.58
C LEU A 221 -4.88 -5.95 3.57
N SER A 222 -4.62 -6.06 4.87
CA SER A 222 -5.56 -5.69 5.94
C SER A 222 -5.77 -4.18 5.98
N LEU A 223 -4.68 -3.41 5.93
CA LEU A 223 -4.69 -1.96 5.81
C LEU A 223 -5.37 -1.46 4.51
N HIS A 224 -5.17 -2.16 3.39
CA HIS A 224 -5.86 -1.89 2.13
C HIS A 224 -7.37 -2.11 2.26
N ARG A 225 -7.82 -3.20 2.92
CA ARG A 225 -9.25 -3.44 3.14
C ARG A 225 -9.90 -2.29 3.91
N GLN A 226 -9.24 -1.76 4.93
CA GLN A 226 -9.70 -0.58 5.68
C GLN A 226 -9.77 0.65 4.77
N ALA A 227 -8.70 0.96 4.04
CA ALA A 227 -8.67 2.11 3.11
C ALA A 227 -9.74 2.01 2.00
N ARG A 228 -9.95 0.83 1.44
CA ARG A 228 -11.00 0.54 0.44
C ARG A 228 -12.39 0.79 1.00
N TRP A 229 -12.66 0.34 2.22
CA TRP A 229 -13.95 0.58 2.87
C TRP A 229 -14.21 2.09 3.02
N VAL A 230 -13.25 2.84 3.58
CA VAL A 230 -13.35 4.30 3.74
C VAL A 230 -13.51 5.00 2.38
N ALA A 231 -12.73 4.61 1.37
CA ALA A 231 -12.83 5.13 0.02
C ALA A 231 -14.20 4.86 -0.62
N THR A 232 -14.78 3.69 -0.36
CA THR A 232 -16.13 3.35 -0.85
C THR A 232 -17.18 4.21 -0.15
N SER A 233 -17.03 4.47 1.15
CA SER A 233 -17.91 5.40 1.89
C SER A 233 -17.81 6.84 1.36
N LEU A 234 -16.61 7.32 1.04
CA LEU A 234 -16.39 8.63 0.41
C LEU A 234 -17.04 8.72 -0.97
N ASP A 235 -16.88 7.69 -1.79
CA ASP A 235 -17.49 7.60 -3.11
C ASP A 235 -19.03 7.68 -2.99
N ILE A 236 -19.66 6.92 -2.10
CA ILE A 236 -21.12 7.04 -1.87
C ILE A 236 -21.54 8.42 -1.40
N ALA A 237 -20.77 9.03 -0.50
CA ALA A 237 -21.06 10.36 0.02
C ALA A 237 -21.04 11.44 -1.09
N THR A 238 -20.36 11.16 -2.21
CA THR A 238 -20.14 12.13 -3.29
C THR A 238 -20.81 11.75 -4.62
N TYR A 239 -21.23 10.50 -4.79
CA TYR A 239 -21.77 9.99 -6.05
C TYR A 239 -23.15 10.57 -6.37
N TYR A 240 -23.18 11.48 -7.36
CA TYR A 240 -24.40 12.12 -7.90
C TYR A 240 -25.38 12.59 -6.81
N THR A 241 -24.84 13.21 -5.77
CA THR A 241 -25.68 13.90 -4.79
C THR A 241 -26.22 15.19 -5.40
N THR A 242 -27.42 15.60 -5.00
CA THR A 242 -28.03 16.88 -5.43
C THR A 242 -27.37 18.12 -4.78
N GLN A 243 -26.17 17.96 -4.20
CA GLN A 243 -25.51 18.94 -3.32
C GLN A 243 -24.21 19.50 -3.92
N ASP A 244 -24.00 19.37 -5.24
CA ASP A 244 -22.85 19.92 -5.99
C ASP A 244 -21.47 19.51 -5.43
N LEU A 245 -21.36 18.37 -4.75
CA LEU A 245 -20.07 17.81 -4.34
C LEU A 245 -19.30 17.26 -5.57
N PRO A 246 -17.96 17.40 -5.62
CA PRO A 246 -17.14 16.71 -6.62
C PRO A 246 -17.34 15.20 -6.54
N LEU A 247 -17.26 14.49 -7.66
CA LEU A 247 -17.27 13.02 -7.72
C LEU A 247 -15.93 12.46 -7.23
N LEU A 248 -15.66 12.55 -5.92
CA LEU A 248 -14.38 12.16 -5.32
C LEU A 248 -14.10 10.66 -5.44
N GLY A 249 -15.13 9.85 -5.66
CA GLY A 249 -15.00 8.44 -6.01
C GLY A 249 -14.09 8.19 -7.22
N GLU A 250 -14.07 9.07 -8.22
CA GLU A 250 -13.20 8.93 -9.40
C GLU A 250 -11.72 8.97 -9.03
N VAL A 251 -11.35 9.77 -8.02
CA VAL A 251 -9.98 9.91 -7.54
C VAL A 251 -9.51 8.65 -6.79
N VAL A 252 -10.37 8.07 -5.96
CA VAL A 252 -10.00 6.92 -5.11
C VAL A 252 -10.25 5.56 -5.76
N SER A 253 -11.13 5.50 -6.75
CA SER A 253 -11.58 4.23 -7.37
C SER A 253 -10.47 3.49 -8.09
N SER A 254 -9.60 4.20 -8.80
CA SER A 254 -8.47 3.63 -9.53
C SER A 254 -7.45 2.95 -8.62
N THR A 255 -7.40 3.33 -7.34
CA THR A 255 -6.43 2.82 -6.38
C THR A 255 -7.02 1.82 -5.40
N PHE A 256 -8.18 2.11 -4.81
CA PHE A 256 -8.65 1.35 -3.66
C PHE A 256 -9.89 0.49 -3.91
N ILE A 257 -10.69 0.76 -4.94
CA ILE A 257 -11.96 0.02 -5.18
C ILE A 257 -11.69 -1.24 -6.02
N HIS A 258 -10.77 -2.06 -5.52
CA HIS A 258 -10.28 -3.30 -6.15
C HIS A 258 -10.38 -4.48 -5.18
N THR A 259 -10.25 -5.71 -5.69
CA THR A 259 -9.99 -6.85 -4.80
C THR A 259 -8.59 -6.74 -4.20
N SER A 260 -8.28 -7.51 -3.16
CA SER A 260 -6.92 -7.50 -2.57
C SER A 260 -5.87 -8.02 -3.55
N ALA A 261 -6.21 -9.01 -4.39
CA ALA A 261 -5.33 -9.54 -5.42
C ALA A 261 -5.11 -8.51 -6.54
N ASP A 262 -6.19 -7.91 -7.08
CA ASP A 262 -6.07 -6.85 -8.10
C ASP A 262 -5.26 -5.66 -7.59
N PHE A 263 -5.52 -5.22 -6.35
CA PHE A 263 -4.75 -4.15 -5.73
C PHE A 263 -3.27 -4.52 -5.67
N PHE A 264 -2.95 -5.73 -5.19
CA PHE A 264 -1.57 -6.18 -5.14
C PHE A 264 -0.95 -6.21 -6.54
N ASN A 265 -1.63 -6.81 -7.51
CA ASN A 265 -1.17 -6.95 -8.88
C ASN A 265 -0.83 -5.60 -9.52
N TYR A 266 -1.77 -4.65 -9.53
CA TYR A 266 -1.61 -3.38 -10.24
C TYR A 266 -0.80 -2.35 -9.47
N HIS A 267 -0.92 -2.33 -8.14
CA HIS A 267 -0.37 -1.24 -7.35
C HIS A 267 0.89 -1.60 -6.58
N ILE A 268 1.12 -2.87 -6.26
CA ILE A 268 2.30 -3.33 -5.50
C ILE A 268 3.27 -4.06 -6.44
N ALA A 269 2.83 -5.16 -7.05
CA ALA A 269 3.64 -5.95 -7.97
C ALA A 269 3.85 -5.25 -9.31
N ARG A 270 2.89 -4.39 -9.72
CA ARG A 270 2.86 -3.66 -11.00
C ARG A 270 2.99 -4.59 -12.21
N LEU A 271 2.37 -5.76 -12.10
CA LEU A 271 2.26 -6.73 -13.19
C LEU A 271 0.97 -6.38 -13.93
N SER A 272 1.08 -6.02 -15.22
CA SER A 272 -0.07 -5.56 -16.01
C SER A 272 -1.04 -6.70 -16.30
N ASP A 273 -0.52 -7.77 -16.92
CA ASP A 273 -1.23 -8.98 -17.29
C ASP A 273 -0.37 -10.16 -16.85
N ASP A 274 -0.78 -10.80 -15.75
CA ASP A 274 -0.01 -11.85 -15.09
C ASP A 274 0.07 -13.13 -15.92
N VAL A 275 -0.93 -13.41 -16.76
CA VAL A 275 -0.91 -14.55 -17.69
C VAL A 275 0.13 -14.33 -18.78
N THR A 276 0.13 -13.14 -19.38
CA THR A 276 1.11 -12.78 -20.41
C THR A 276 2.53 -12.79 -19.83
N ILE A 277 2.71 -12.30 -18.61
CA ILE A 277 4.00 -12.29 -17.93
C ILE A 277 4.49 -13.72 -17.66
N GLU A 278 3.63 -14.64 -17.25
CA GLU A 278 4.02 -16.05 -17.08
C GLU A 278 4.52 -16.69 -18.39
N GLU A 279 3.84 -16.43 -19.51
CA GLU A 279 4.26 -16.92 -20.83
C GLU A 279 5.62 -16.32 -21.25
N GLU A 280 5.80 -15.00 -21.10
CA GLU A 280 7.05 -14.32 -21.42
C GLU A 280 8.22 -14.79 -20.55
N LEU A 281 7.97 -15.05 -19.27
CA LEU A 281 8.97 -15.58 -18.35
C LEU A 281 9.43 -16.97 -18.74
N HIS A 282 8.51 -17.84 -19.15
CA HIS A 282 8.89 -19.17 -19.62
C HIS A 282 9.92 -19.10 -20.74
N VAL A 283 9.66 -18.25 -21.74
CA VAL A 283 10.58 -18.05 -22.87
C VAL A 283 11.89 -17.37 -22.43
N ALA A 284 11.85 -16.42 -21.49
CA ALA A 284 13.05 -15.78 -20.97
C ALA A 284 13.95 -16.77 -20.21
N PHE A 285 13.38 -17.62 -19.36
CA PHE A 285 14.14 -18.64 -18.64
C PHE A 285 14.76 -19.69 -19.56
N GLU A 286 14.10 -20.07 -20.66
CA GLU A 286 14.70 -20.93 -21.68
C GLU A 286 15.97 -20.29 -22.28
N ARG A 287 15.94 -18.98 -22.59
CA ARG A 287 17.11 -18.26 -23.10
C ARG A 287 18.22 -18.14 -22.07
N ILE A 288 17.87 -17.77 -20.84
CA ILE A 288 18.85 -17.65 -19.73
C ILE A 288 19.56 -18.98 -19.51
N ARG A 289 18.79 -20.06 -19.42
CA ARG A 289 19.33 -21.41 -19.24
C ARG A 289 20.23 -21.84 -20.41
N ALA A 290 19.84 -21.55 -21.64
CA ALA A 290 20.67 -21.88 -22.81
C ALA A 290 22.05 -21.19 -22.75
N ARG A 291 22.11 -19.95 -22.25
CA ARG A 291 23.38 -19.21 -22.04
C ARG A 291 24.23 -19.81 -20.93
N GLU A 292 23.60 -20.19 -19.81
CA GLU A 292 24.31 -20.83 -18.68
C GLU A 292 24.86 -22.22 -19.02
N GLU A 293 24.30 -22.89 -20.02
CA GLU A 293 24.74 -24.20 -20.51
C GLU A 293 25.80 -24.11 -21.64
N GLU A 294 26.14 -22.91 -22.15
CA GLU A 294 27.25 -22.73 -23.09
C GLU A 294 28.60 -22.88 -22.35
N PRO A 295 29.44 -23.87 -22.68
CA PRO A 295 30.71 -24.07 -21.99
C PRO A 295 31.68 -22.91 -22.30
N ASP A 296 32.36 -22.41 -21.26
CA ASP A 296 33.50 -21.50 -21.40
C ASP A 296 34.57 -22.17 -22.29
N ASP A 297 34.66 -21.75 -23.55
CA ASP A 297 35.62 -22.21 -24.55
C ASP A 297 37.05 -21.66 -24.29
N ASP A 298 37.45 -21.54 -23.01
CA ASP A 298 38.74 -20.98 -22.57
C ASP A 298 39.77 -22.04 -22.14
N ASP A 299 39.48 -23.34 -22.26
CA ASP A 299 40.49 -24.41 -22.19
C ASP A 299 41.12 -24.69 -23.58
N VAL A 300 41.57 -23.63 -24.26
CA VAL A 300 42.57 -23.79 -25.33
C VAL A 300 43.92 -23.99 -24.65
N ASP A 301 44.24 -25.26 -24.40
CA ASP A 301 45.58 -25.78 -24.14
C ASP A 301 46.56 -25.21 -25.17
N CYS A 302 47.20 -24.09 -24.81
CA CYS A 302 48.36 -23.56 -25.52
C CYS A 302 49.53 -24.51 -25.26
N GLY A 303 49.49 -25.66 -25.93
CA GLY A 303 50.53 -26.66 -25.93
C GLY A 303 51.88 -26.01 -26.19
N ASN A 304 52.80 -26.23 -25.24
CA ASN A 304 54.21 -25.89 -25.33
C ASN A 304 54.79 -26.22 -26.72
N PRO A 305 55.37 -25.25 -27.45
CA PRO A 305 56.30 -25.59 -28.50
C PRO A 305 57.65 -25.92 -27.88
N ASN A 306 58.09 -27.17 -28.06
CA ASN A 306 59.48 -27.60 -27.91
C ASN A 306 60.42 -26.79 -28.81
#